data_AF-A0A4Q5RDX6-F1
#
_entry.id   AF-A0A4Q5RDX6-F1
#
_cell.length_a   1.000
_cell.length_b   1.000
_cell.length_c   1.000
_cell.angle_alpha   90.00
_cell.angle_beta   90.00
_cell.angle_gamma   90.00
#
_symmetry.space_group_name_H-M   'P 1'
#
loop_
_entity.id
_entity.type
_entity.pdbx_description
1 polymer ?
#
loop_
_entity_poly.entity_id
_entity_poly.type
_entity_poly.pdbx_seq_one_letter_code
_entity_poly.pdbx_strand_id
1 'polypeptide(L)'
;MRLGARQVQGPLPRGFNLCWWKANVSPPKDYAKWSALITALVQHWEARYGRPEVTSWYFEVWNEPNYPAFFAGTQADYFRLYAATARAVKAGLPTYRVGGAASSGTGWIDETLDYCAQNQVPLGFLSTHDYGVGEGGLDEFGQGQQKLGDPDGIARHVAEVRAKIEASSFPELKLHLTEWSTSYSPRDPVHDTYQSAAYVLNTLKHTEQTATSLSYWTFTDIFEEAGPPPTPFHGGFGLLNLQGIKKPTYFACKYLHALGPTQLQNADPASWATTNAAGNVRVLLWNFTPPALGTETDQVYFQKEHPAAPAEKVQLTLNNLPPGRYRLDFYRTGYRQNDAYSAYLQAGRPAYLTPAQVASLQDATTDAPSRSQTDTGGGRRLGSVSRVTRKRRGAG
;
A
#
# COMPACT_ATOMS: atom_id res chain seq x y z
N MET A 1 -13.92 -34.79 -8.31
CA MET A 1 -12.67 -35.30 -7.69
C MET A 1 -11.99 -34.10 -7.04
N ARG A 2 -12.03 -34.00 -5.70
CA ARG A 2 -11.49 -32.84 -4.96
C ARG A 2 -9.97 -33.00 -4.83
N LEU A 3 -9.20 -32.14 -5.50
CA LEU A 3 -7.79 -31.95 -5.17
C LEU A 3 -7.74 -30.95 -4.01
N GLY A 4 -7.52 -31.45 -2.81
CA GLY A 4 -7.25 -30.61 -1.64
C GLY A 4 -5.90 -29.92 -1.82
N ALA A 5 -5.88 -28.61 -1.58
CA ALA A 5 -4.64 -27.85 -1.47
C ALA A 5 -3.79 -28.44 -0.34
N ARG A 6 -2.69 -29.12 -0.69
CA ARG A 6 -1.61 -29.40 0.26
C ARG A 6 -0.70 -28.18 0.25
N GLN A 7 -0.54 -27.54 1.40
CA GLN A 7 0.64 -26.72 1.67
C GLN A 7 1.86 -27.59 1.43
N VAL A 8 2.69 -27.23 0.46
CA VAL A 8 3.94 -27.93 0.20
C VAL A 8 4.97 -27.42 1.21
N GLN A 9 5.10 -28.12 2.34
CA GLN A 9 6.28 -28.02 3.19
C GLN A 9 7.36 -28.96 2.62
N GLY A 10 8.38 -28.37 1.98
CA GLY A 10 9.53 -29.07 1.39
C GLY A 10 10.13 -28.28 0.22
N PRO A 11 11.40 -28.52 -0.16
CA PRO A 11 11.99 -27.88 -1.33
C PRO A 11 11.17 -28.24 -2.58
N LEU A 12 10.68 -27.22 -3.28
CA LEU A 12 9.87 -27.38 -4.47
C LEU A 12 10.66 -28.13 -5.57
N PRO A 13 10.04 -29.06 -6.31
CA PRO A 13 10.71 -29.72 -7.43
C PRO A 13 11.23 -28.69 -8.44
N ARG A 14 12.34 -28.99 -9.13
CA ARG A 14 12.83 -28.18 -10.26
C ARG A 14 11.69 -28.00 -11.27
N GLY A 15 11.28 -26.75 -11.52
CA GLY A 15 10.21 -26.41 -12.46
C GLY A 15 8.92 -25.85 -11.85
N PHE A 16 8.91 -25.43 -10.58
CA PHE A 16 7.79 -24.69 -10.03
C PHE A 16 7.70 -23.30 -10.67
N ASN A 17 6.53 -22.99 -11.23
CA ASN A 17 6.23 -21.74 -11.89
C ASN A 17 5.31 -20.94 -10.96
N LEU A 18 5.70 -19.71 -10.63
CA LEU A 18 4.91 -18.82 -9.79
C LEU A 18 3.87 -18.07 -10.62
N CYS A 19 2.67 -17.90 -10.06
CA CYS A 19 1.54 -17.19 -10.64
C CYS A 19 0.98 -17.81 -11.93
N TRP A 20 -0.18 -17.34 -12.36
CA TRP A 20 -0.83 -17.79 -13.61
C TRP A 20 0.06 -17.62 -14.85
N TRP A 21 0.91 -16.59 -14.87
CA TRP A 21 1.84 -16.26 -15.95
C TRP A 21 3.17 -17.04 -15.90
N LYS A 22 3.34 -17.93 -14.91
CA LYS A 22 4.39 -18.95 -14.83
C LYS A 22 5.82 -18.40 -14.74
N ALA A 23 6.09 -17.56 -13.76
CA ALA A 23 7.42 -17.04 -13.48
C ALA A 23 8.42 -18.15 -13.16
N ASN A 24 9.64 -18.05 -13.70
CA ASN A 24 10.77 -18.83 -13.19
C ASN A 24 11.34 -18.16 -11.93
N VAL A 25 11.41 -18.92 -10.84
CA VAL A 25 11.86 -18.44 -9.53
C VAL A 25 13.20 -19.05 -9.08
N SER A 26 13.94 -19.67 -10.00
CA SER A 26 15.22 -20.31 -9.69
C SER A 26 16.39 -19.33 -9.78
N PRO A 27 17.43 -19.48 -8.93
CA PRO A 27 18.66 -18.73 -9.08
C PRO A 27 19.27 -18.92 -10.48
N PRO A 28 19.99 -17.92 -11.02
CA PRO A 28 20.65 -18.05 -12.30
C PRO A 28 21.71 -19.16 -12.24
N LYS A 29 21.72 -20.04 -13.24
CA LYS A 29 22.74 -21.10 -13.36
C LYS A 29 24.16 -20.54 -13.51
N ASP A 30 24.28 -19.37 -14.14
CA ASP A 30 25.54 -18.69 -14.42
C ASP A 30 25.43 -17.22 -14.03
N TYR A 31 26.12 -16.85 -12.96
CA TYR A 31 26.11 -15.49 -12.41
C TYR A 31 26.87 -14.49 -13.28
N ALA A 32 27.85 -14.94 -14.09
CA ALA A 32 28.53 -14.03 -15.02
C ALA A 32 27.56 -13.61 -16.13
N LYS A 33 26.74 -14.54 -16.62
CA LYS A 33 25.67 -14.22 -17.58
C LYS A 33 24.58 -13.33 -16.97
N TRP A 34 24.20 -13.58 -15.72
CA TRP A 34 23.28 -12.70 -15.00
C TRP A 34 23.83 -11.28 -14.87
N SER A 35 25.06 -11.11 -14.38
CA SER A 35 25.69 -9.79 -14.27
C SER A 35 25.83 -9.11 -15.64
N ALA A 36 26.15 -9.84 -16.70
CA ALA A 36 26.19 -9.28 -18.06
C ALA A 36 24.83 -8.79 -18.54
N LEU A 37 23.73 -9.50 -18.23
CA LEU A 37 22.37 -9.06 -18.51
C LEU A 37 22.04 -7.75 -17.77
N ILE A 38 22.33 -7.68 -16.47
CA ILE A 38 22.07 -6.47 -15.67
C ILE A 38 22.86 -5.27 -16.21
N THR A 39 24.14 -5.45 -16.51
CA THR A 39 24.96 -4.39 -17.11
C THR A 39 24.39 -3.92 -18.46
N ALA A 40 23.99 -4.85 -19.33
CA ALA A 40 23.41 -4.52 -20.63
C ALA A 40 22.08 -3.78 -20.50
N LEU A 41 21.23 -4.14 -19.53
CA LEU A 41 19.97 -3.43 -19.25
C LEU A 41 20.22 -1.99 -18.79
N VAL A 42 21.13 -1.79 -17.83
CA VAL A 42 21.50 -0.45 -17.34
C VAL A 42 22.04 0.41 -18.48
N GLN A 43 22.96 -0.12 -19.29
CA GLN A 43 23.50 0.57 -20.46
C GLN A 43 22.41 0.91 -21.50
N HIS A 44 21.49 -0.02 -21.74
CA HIS A 44 20.38 0.21 -22.66
C HIS A 44 19.46 1.35 -22.17
N TRP A 45 19.12 1.36 -20.88
CA TRP A 45 18.31 2.42 -20.29
C TRP A 45 19.03 3.77 -20.32
N GLU A 46 20.34 3.81 -20.02
CA GLU A 46 21.13 5.03 -20.16
C GLU A 46 21.14 5.55 -21.61
N ALA A 47 21.34 4.66 -22.59
CA ALA A 47 21.35 5.03 -24.00
C ALA A 47 19.99 5.56 -24.48
N ARG A 48 18.89 5.01 -23.93
CA ARG A 48 17.52 5.35 -24.34
C ARG A 48 16.96 6.59 -23.64
N TYR A 49 17.18 6.71 -22.33
CA TYR A 49 16.54 7.72 -21.47
C TYR A 49 17.51 8.78 -20.97
N GLY A 50 18.81 8.56 -21.13
CA GLY A 50 19.85 9.44 -20.61
C GLY A 50 20.21 9.12 -19.16
N ARG A 51 21.49 9.30 -18.84
CA ARG A 51 22.03 9.04 -17.49
C ARG A 51 21.33 9.83 -16.37
N PRO A 52 20.98 11.12 -16.52
CA PRO A 52 20.29 11.86 -15.45
C PRO A 52 18.95 11.22 -15.06
N GLU A 53 18.17 10.78 -16.05
CA GLU A 53 16.89 10.11 -15.84
C GLU A 53 17.08 8.78 -15.09
N VAL A 54 17.97 7.91 -15.57
CA VAL A 54 18.24 6.61 -14.94
C VAL A 54 18.82 6.75 -13.53
N THR A 55 19.56 7.84 -13.25
CA THR A 55 20.05 8.15 -11.90
C THR A 55 18.89 8.41 -10.93
N SER A 56 17.76 8.91 -11.43
CA SER A 56 16.54 9.13 -10.66
C SER A 56 15.75 7.85 -10.34
N TRP A 57 16.14 6.69 -10.90
CA TRP A 57 15.47 5.41 -10.66
C TRP A 57 16.02 4.66 -9.43
N TYR A 58 15.29 3.62 -9.03
CA TYR A 58 15.64 2.65 -8.00
C TYR A 58 15.73 1.25 -8.62
N PHE A 59 16.72 0.47 -8.22
CA PHE A 59 16.93 -0.92 -8.64
C PHE A 59 16.74 -1.85 -7.45
N GLU A 60 15.55 -2.39 -7.26
CA GLU A 60 15.28 -3.40 -6.24
C GLU A 60 15.65 -4.80 -6.76
N VAL A 61 16.32 -5.60 -5.93
CA VAL A 61 16.80 -6.93 -6.34
C VAL A 61 15.86 -8.03 -5.85
N TRP A 62 15.15 -8.63 -6.81
CA TRP A 62 14.22 -9.75 -6.64
C TRP A 62 12.92 -9.37 -5.91
N ASN A 63 12.11 -10.37 -5.56
CA ASN A 63 10.87 -10.23 -4.79
C ASN A 63 10.74 -11.38 -3.78
N GLU A 64 10.43 -11.07 -2.53
CA GLU A 64 10.17 -12.00 -1.42
C GLU A 64 11.07 -13.25 -1.38
N PRO A 65 12.40 -13.11 -1.42
CA PRO A 65 13.30 -14.26 -1.51
C PRO A 65 13.27 -15.18 -0.29
N ASN A 66 12.71 -14.70 0.84
CA ASN A 66 12.46 -15.46 2.05
C ASN A 66 11.20 -16.34 1.99
N TYR A 67 10.39 -16.20 0.93
CA TYR A 67 9.20 -17.00 0.72
C TYR A 67 9.45 -18.04 -0.39
N PRO A 68 9.37 -19.37 -0.10
CA PRO A 68 9.79 -20.42 -1.03
C PRO A 68 9.10 -20.42 -2.40
N ALA A 69 7.90 -19.83 -2.51
CA ALA A 69 7.21 -19.72 -3.80
C ALA A 69 7.84 -18.68 -4.73
N PHE A 70 8.48 -17.64 -4.18
CA PHE A 70 9.11 -16.56 -4.95
C PHE A 70 10.60 -16.79 -5.22
N PHE A 71 11.25 -17.65 -4.46
CA PHE A 71 12.66 -17.98 -4.68
C PHE A 71 12.98 -19.42 -4.29
N ALA A 72 13.39 -20.23 -5.26
CA ALA A 72 13.71 -21.63 -5.04
C ALA A 72 15.11 -21.86 -4.40
N GLY A 73 15.90 -20.79 -4.24
CA GLY A 73 17.22 -20.84 -3.63
C GLY A 73 17.21 -20.65 -2.11
N THR A 74 18.39 -20.72 -1.50
CA THR A 74 18.59 -20.40 -0.08
C THR A 74 18.81 -18.90 0.14
N GLN A 75 18.81 -18.44 1.40
CA GLN A 75 19.22 -17.07 1.74
C GLN A 75 20.63 -16.73 1.21
N ALA A 76 21.56 -17.68 1.28
CA ALA A 76 22.90 -17.50 0.73
C ALA A 76 22.88 -17.34 -0.81
N ASP A 77 22.01 -18.08 -1.52
CA ASP A 77 21.84 -17.92 -2.97
C ASP A 77 21.24 -16.55 -3.32
N TYR A 78 20.31 -16.04 -2.50
CA TYR A 78 19.77 -14.69 -2.63
C TYR A 78 20.87 -13.64 -2.40
N PHE A 79 21.66 -13.75 -1.33
CA PHE A 79 22.75 -12.81 -1.08
C PHE A 79 23.82 -12.84 -2.18
N ARG A 80 24.09 -14.00 -2.78
CA ARG A 80 24.92 -14.10 -3.99
C ARG A 80 24.30 -13.36 -5.18
N LEU A 81 22.99 -13.49 -5.39
CA LEU A 81 22.24 -12.76 -6.42
C LEU A 81 22.25 -11.26 -6.19
N TYR A 82 22.01 -10.84 -4.96
CA TYR A 82 22.10 -9.46 -4.53
C TYR A 82 23.47 -8.86 -4.83
N ALA A 83 24.55 -9.51 -4.37
CA ALA A 83 25.91 -9.02 -4.57
C ALA A 83 26.31 -8.93 -6.05
N ALA A 84 25.95 -9.93 -6.85
CA ALA A 84 26.22 -9.92 -8.29
C ALA A 84 25.46 -8.81 -9.02
N THR A 85 24.22 -8.54 -8.63
CA THR A 85 23.35 -7.51 -9.22
C THR A 85 23.80 -6.11 -8.78
N ALA A 86 24.02 -5.90 -7.48
CA ALA A 86 24.44 -4.62 -6.93
C ALA A 86 25.77 -4.14 -7.52
N ARG A 87 26.76 -5.03 -7.64
CA ARG A 87 28.04 -4.71 -8.27
C ARG A 87 27.89 -4.40 -9.76
N ALA A 88 27.04 -5.14 -10.49
CA ALA A 88 26.79 -4.88 -11.90
C ALA A 88 26.10 -3.52 -12.14
N VAL A 89 25.09 -3.17 -11.33
CA VAL A 89 24.44 -1.84 -11.38
C VAL A 89 25.45 -0.73 -11.08
N LYS A 90 26.25 -0.88 -10.02
CA LYS A 90 27.25 0.13 -9.60
C LYS A 90 28.43 0.28 -10.57
N ALA A 91 28.72 -0.75 -11.38
CA ALA A 91 29.74 -0.67 -12.43
C ALA A 91 29.34 0.28 -13.57
N GLY A 92 28.04 0.50 -13.81
CA GLY A 92 27.55 1.54 -14.72
C GLY A 92 27.75 2.94 -14.15
N LEU A 93 27.24 3.17 -12.93
CA LEU A 93 27.44 4.42 -12.19
C LEU A 93 27.42 4.19 -10.67
N PRO A 94 28.44 4.64 -9.92
CA PRO A 94 28.49 4.46 -8.46
C PRO A 94 27.33 5.10 -7.69
N THR A 95 26.65 6.11 -8.26
CA THR A 95 25.53 6.81 -7.61
C THR A 95 24.17 6.11 -7.81
N TYR A 96 24.06 5.07 -8.64
CA TYR A 96 22.81 4.33 -8.80
C TYR A 96 22.34 3.68 -7.50
N ARG A 97 21.04 3.77 -7.23
CA ARG A 97 20.43 3.25 -6.00
C ARG A 97 19.98 1.82 -6.22
N VAL A 98 20.70 0.88 -5.62
CA VAL A 98 20.35 -0.55 -5.62
C VAL A 98 20.06 -1.00 -4.20
N GLY A 99 19.02 -1.81 -4.00
CA GLY A 99 18.51 -2.15 -2.68
C GLY A 99 17.75 -3.48 -2.64
N GLY A 100 17.42 -3.89 -1.42
CA GLY A 100 16.77 -5.17 -1.08
C GLY A 100 16.47 -5.19 0.43
N ALA A 101 16.00 -6.28 1.03
CA ALA A 101 15.89 -7.63 0.47
C ALA A 101 14.62 -7.89 -0.36
N ALA A 102 13.71 -6.91 -0.45
CA ALA A 102 12.35 -7.11 -0.95
C ALA A 102 11.63 -8.25 -0.20
N SER A 103 11.95 -8.46 1.08
CA SER A 103 11.48 -9.61 1.85
C SER A 103 10.01 -9.51 2.22
N SER A 104 9.33 -10.65 2.28
CA SER A 104 7.98 -10.74 2.82
C SER A 104 7.98 -10.55 4.34
N GLY A 105 6.99 -9.85 4.87
CA GLY A 105 6.69 -9.75 6.31
C GLY A 105 7.83 -9.18 7.15
N THR A 106 8.58 -8.20 6.64
CA THR A 106 9.74 -7.60 7.34
C THR A 106 10.84 -8.61 7.74
N GLY A 107 10.96 -9.71 7.00
CA GLY A 107 11.99 -10.75 7.23
C GLY A 107 13.38 -10.38 6.71
N TRP A 108 14.41 -11.12 7.14
CA TRP A 108 15.80 -11.04 6.63
C TRP A 108 16.49 -9.66 6.76
N ILE A 109 15.97 -8.76 7.60
CA ILE A 109 16.49 -7.40 7.70
C ILE A 109 17.91 -7.37 8.29
N ASP A 110 18.11 -8.00 9.45
CA ASP A 110 19.41 -8.00 10.14
C ASP A 110 20.45 -8.73 9.29
N GLU A 111 20.09 -9.88 8.71
CA GLU A 111 20.95 -10.69 7.87
C GLU A 111 21.39 -9.94 6.61
N THR A 112 20.50 -9.14 6.01
CA THR A 112 20.82 -8.34 4.82
C THR A 112 21.79 -7.21 5.15
N LEU A 113 21.54 -6.50 6.26
CA LEU A 113 22.43 -5.43 6.74
C LEU A 113 23.82 -6.00 7.07
N ASP A 114 23.87 -7.09 7.83
CA ASP A 114 25.12 -7.76 8.21
C ASP A 114 25.89 -8.28 7.00
N TYR A 115 25.21 -8.97 6.08
CA TYR A 115 25.86 -9.51 4.88
C TYR A 115 26.49 -8.40 4.04
N CYS A 116 25.77 -7.30 3.81
CA CYS A 116 26.27 -6.19 3.01
C CYS A 116 27.45 -5.49 3.69
N ALA A 117 27.40 -5.29 5.02
CA ALA A 117 28.49 -4.70 5.78
C ALA A 117 29.75 -5.58 5.74
N GLN A 118 29.62 -6.88 6.06
CA GLN A 118 30.73 -7.82 6.14
C GLN A 118 31.41 -8.07 4.79
N ASN A 119 30.63 -8.09 3.70
CA ASN A 119 31.12 -8.43 2.35
C ASN A 119 31.35 -7.19 1.47
N GLN A 120 31.22 -5.99 2.03
CA GLN A 120 31.37 -4.70 1.33
C GLN A 120 30.50 -4.65 0.06
N VAL A 121 29.27 -5.15 0.15
CA VAL A 121 28.32 -5.12 -0.96
C VAL A 121 27.55 -3.79 -0.91
N PRO A 122 27.45 -3.05 -2.02
CA PRO A 122 26.73 -1.78 -2.02
C PRO A 122 25.24 -1.97 -1.70
N LEU A 123 24.75 -1.28 -0.67
CA LEU A 123 23.36 -1.22 -0.25
C LEU A 123 22.92 0.25 -0.23
N GLY A 124 22.07 0.65 -1.17
CA GLY A 124 21.63 2.04 -1.35
C GLY A 124 20.29 2.37 -0.68
N PHE A 125 19.45 1.36 -0.45
CA PHE A 125 18.22 1.44 0.32
C PHE A 125 17.83 0.05 0.81
N LEU A 126 17.03 -0.01 1.88
CA LEU A 126 16.41 -1.23 2.35
C LEU A 126 14.95 -1.28 1.85
N SER A 127 14.50 -2.45 1.41
CA SER A 127 13.12 -2.70 1.02
C SER A 127 12.56 -4.01 1.57
N THR A 128 11.26 -4.01 1.84
CA THR A 128 10.52 -5.14 2.42
C THR A 128 9.01 -4.92 2.24
N HIS A 129 8.20 -5.94 2.53
CA HIS A 129 6.74 -5.90 2.42
C HIS A 129 6.08 -6.16 3.77
N ASP A 130 4.85 -5.67 3.93
CA ASP A 130 3.99 -6.05 5.05
C ASP A 130 2.50 -5.86 4.73
N TYR A 131 1.66 -6.65 5.37
CA TYR A 131 0.21 -6.71 5.10
C TYR A 131 -0.60 -6.80 6.39
N GLY A 132 -1.83 -6.27 6.36
CA GLY A 132 -2.69 -6.13 7.54
C GLY A 132 -3.45 -7.38 7.97
N VAL A 133 -3.30 -8.51 7.28
CA VAL A 133 -3.96 -9.79 7.63
C VAL A 133 -3.03 -10.67 8.46
N GLY A 134 -3.62 -11.58 9.25
CA GLY A 134 -2.88 -12.53 10.08
C GLY A 134 -2.07 -13.58 9.30
N GLU A 135 -1.60 -14.61 10.00
CA GLU A 135 -0.81 -15.70 9.40
C GLU A 135 -1.54 -16.38 8.22
N GLY A 136 -0.84 -16.55 7.09
CA GLY A 136 -1.40 -17.25 5.93
C GLY A 136 -0.54 -17.18 4.66
N GLY A 137 0.37 -16.21 4.55
CA GLY A 137 1.34 -16.13 3.45
C GLY A 137 0.69 -16.04 2.05
N LEU A 138 1.45 -16.28 0.99
CA LEU A 138 0.97 -16.19 -0.41
C LEU A 138 -0.35 -16.95 -0.66
N ASP A 139 -1.34 -16.24 -1.19
CA ASP A 139 -2.63 -16.79 -1.66
C ASP A 139 -2.72 -16.72 -3.19
N GLU A 140 -1.78 -17.41 -3.85
CA GLU A 140 -1.57 -17.41 -5.31
C GLU A 140 -2.85 -17.70 -6.12
N PHE A 141 -3.75 -18.51 -5.58
CA PHE A 141 -4.99 -18.90 -6.24
C PHE A 141 -6.22 -18.15 -5.71
N GLY A 142 -6.05 -17.26 -4.73
CA GLY A 142 -7.13 -16.46 -4.15
C GLY A 142 -8.23 -17.29 -3.49
N GLN A 143 -7.85 -18.42 -2.88
CA GLN A 143 -8.78 -19.34 -2.21
C GLN A 143 -8.67 -19.26 -0.68
N GLY A 144 -7.67 -18.53 -0.19
CA GLY A 144 -7.41 -18.33 1.22
C GLY A 144 -8.58 -17.63 1.92
N GLN A 145 -8.77 -18.00 3.18
CA GLN A 145 -9.67 -17.30 4.07
C GLN A 145 -8.83 -16.36 4.92
N GLN A 146 -8.84 -15.09 4.55
CA GLN A 146 -8.05 -14.07 5.21
C GLN A 146 -8.80 -13.47 6.38
N LYS A 147 -8.05 -12.81 7.25
CA LYS A 147 -8.63 -12.09 8.38
C LYS A 147 -7.80 -10.86 8.69
N LEU A 148 -8.40 -9.70 8.51
CA LEU A 148 -7.81 -8.42 8.91
C LEU A 148 -7.46 -8.45 10.39
N GLY A 149 -6.20 -8.17 10.69
CA GLY A 149 -5.57 -8.32 11.99
C GLY A 149 -5.45 -7.01 12.76
N ASP A 150 -4.32 -6.86 13.45
CA ASP A 150 -3.97 -5.67 14.23
C ASP A 150 -3.89 -4.44 13.32
N PRO A 151 -4.75 -3.43 13.51
CA PRO A 151 -4.78 -2.27 12.62
C PRO A 151 -3.54 -1.36 12.68
N ASP A 152 -2.70 -1.50 13.71
CA ASP A 152 -1.42 -0.80 13.83
C ASP A 152 -0.23 -1.74 13.56
N GLY A 153 -0.48 -2.97 13.12
CA GLY A 153 0.53 -4.01 12.92
C GLY A 153 1.63 -3.60 11.93
N ILE A 154 1.22 -3.11 10.76
CA ILE A 154 2.17 -2.62 9.74
C ILE A 154 3.04 -1.50 10.30
N ALA A 155 2.43 -0.50 10.94
CA ALA A 155 3.17 0.64 11.46
C ALA A 155 4.19 0.23 12.53
N ARG A 156 3.83 -0.73 13.37
CA ARG A 156 4.72 -1.31 14.38
C ARG A 156 5.90 -2.05 13.74
N HIS A 157 5.67 -2.95 12.78
CA HIS A 157 6.77 -3.67 12.12
C HIS A 157 7.69 -2.71 11.36
N VAL A 158 7.15 -1.69 10.68
CA VAL A 158 7.96 -0.65 10.01
C VAL A 158 8.84 0.11 11.00
N ALA A 159 8.33 0.44 12.19
CA ALA A 159 9.11 1.07 13.24
C ALA A 159 10.23 0.15 13.76
N GLU A 160 9.97 -1.15 13.89
CA GLU A 160 10.97 -2.16 14.26
C GLU A 160 12.09 -2.25 13.20
N VAL A 161 11.75 -2.28 11.91
CA VAL A 161 12.74 -2.25 10.81
C VAL A 161 13.57 -0.96 10.84
N ARG A 162 12.94 0.19 11.05
CA ARG A 162 13.65 1.47 11.20
C ARG A 162 14.67 1.42 12.33
N ALA A 163 14.29 0.90 13.50
CA ALA A 163 15.20 0.76 14.64
C ALA A 163 16.41 -0.16 14.32
N LYS A 164 16.19 -1.25 13.58
CA LYS A 164 17.26 -2.13 13.09
C LYS A 164 18.22 -1.41 12.15
N ILE A 165 17.71 -0.61 11.22
CA ILE A 165 18.54 0.22 10.32
C ILE A 165 19.41 1.16 11.14
N GLU A 166 18.82 1.92 12.07
CA GLU A 166 19.50 2.91 12.92
C GLU A 166 20.61 2.29 13.79
N ALA A 167 20.43 1.03 14.20
CA ALA A 167 21.42 0.28 14.99
C ALA A 167 22.51 -0.40 14.14
N SER A 168 22.38 -0.41 12.82
CA SER A 168 23.28 -1.13 11.91
C SER A 168 24.49 -0.31 11.45
N SER A 169 25.30 -0.90 10.55
CA SER A 169 26.36 -0.17 9.83
C SER A 169 25.84 0.84 8.79
N PHE A 170 24.51 0.97 8.66
CA PHE A 170 23.87 1.80 7.65
C PHE A 170 22.71 2.68 8.22
N PRO A 171 22.97 3.50 9.24
CA PRO A 171 21.92 4.17 10.03
C PRO A 171 21.02 5.12 9.22
N GLU A 172 21.50 5.63 8.10
CA GLU A 172 20.79 6.60 7.26
C GLU A 172 20.05 5.97 6.07
N LEU A 173 20.04 4.62 5.96
CA LEU A 173 19.36 3.95 4.84
C LEU A 173 17.89 4.36 4.76
N LYS A 174 17.48 4.65 3.53
CA LYS A 174 16.07 4.81 3.19
C LYS A 174 15.39 3.45 3.31
N LEU A 175 14.16 3.48 3.84
CA LEU A 175 13.31 2.30 4.02
C LEU A 175 12.12 2.45 3.08
N HIS A 176 11.98 1.53 2.15
CA HIS A 176 10.87 1.49 1.21
C HIS A 176 10.04 0.24 1.46
N LEU A 177 8.78 0.42 1.83
CA LEU A 177 7.82 -0.68 1.73
C LEU A 177 7.35 -0.74 0.29
N THR A 178 7.90 -1.67 -0.48
CA THR A 178 7.69 -1.77 -1.93
C THR A 178 6.40 -2.49 -2.29
N GLU A 179 5.83 -3.22 -1.33
CA GLU A 179 4.44 -3.66 -1.31
C GLU A 179 3.84 -3.51 0.09
N TRP A 180 2.61 -3.03 0.16
CA TRP A 180 1.77 -3.12 1.35
C TRP A 180 0.29 -2.97 0.98
N SER A 181 -0.58 -3.56 1.79
CA SER A 181 -2.03 -3.35 1.72
C SER A 181 -2.71 -3.84 3.01
N THR A 182 -4.03 -3.81 3.04
CA THR A 182 -4.81 -4.50 4.07
C THR A 182 -4.58 -6.02 4.03
N SER A 183 -4.47 -6.62 2.84
CA SER A 183 -4.33 -8.06 2.62
C SER A 183 -3.41 -8.36 1.44
N TYR A 184 -2.65 -9.45 1.51
CA TYR A 184 -1.79 -9.94 0.42
C TYR A 184 -2.54 -10.82 -0.59
N SER A 185 -3.84 -11.08 -0.39
CA SER A 185 -4.61 -11.91 -1.32
C SER A 185 -5.22 -11.05 -2.44
N PRO A 186 -5.07 -11.45 -3.72
CA PRO A 186 -5.71 -10.77 -4.86
C PRO A 186 -7.23 -11.04 -4.93
N ARG A 187 -7.80 -11.73 -3.94
CA ARG A 187 -9.23 -12.07 -3.84
C ARG A 187 -9.83 -11.77 -2.46
N ASP A 188 -9.27 -10.79 -1.75
CA ASP A 188 -9.76 -10.37 -0.45
C ASP A 188 -10.77 -9.21 -0.56
N PRO A 189 -12.06 -9.43 -0.24
CA PRO A 189 -13.07 -8.40 -0.43
C PRO A 189 -12.82 -7.13 0.38
N VAL A 190 -11.99 -7.17 1.43
CA VAL A 190 -11.62 -5.97 2.21
C VAL A 190 -11.08 -4.84 1.33
N HIS A 191 -10.36 -5.17 0.24
CA HIS A 191 -9.79 -4.19 -0.70
C HIS A 191 -10.84 -3.29 -1.36
N ASP A 192 -12.04 -3.80 -1.56
CA ASP A 192 -13.13 -3.08 -2.24
C ASP A 192 -13.89 -2.13 -1.31
N THR A 193 -13.68 -2.25 0.00
CA THR A 193 -14.54 -1.65 1.02
C THR A 193 -14.20 -0.19 1.33
N TYR A 194 -15.17 0.55 1.87
CA TYR A 194 -14.94 1.92 2.32
C TYR A 194 -14.02 2.01 3.55
N GLN A 195 -13.92 0.93 4.33
CA GLN A 195 -13.06 0.83 5.50
C GLN A 195 -11.58 0.92 5.12
N SER A 196 -11.20 0.36 3.96
CA SER A 196 -9.82 0.39 3.45
C SER A 196 -9.30 1.80 3.20
N ALA A 197 -10.18 2.74 2.82
CA ALA A 197 -9.79 4.15 2.69
C ALA A 197 -9.27 4.73 4.03
N ALA A 198 -9.97 4.46 5.13
CA ALA A 198 -9.57 4.94 6.45
C ALA A 198 -8.38 4.16 7.02
N TYR A 199 -8.30 2.85 6.74
CA TYR A 199 -7.14 2.00 7.10
C TYR A 199 -5.85 2.54 6.47
N VAL A 200 -5.88 2.87 5.18
CA VAL A 200 -4.71 3.38 4.45
C VAL A 200 -4.24 4.72 5.02
N LEU A 201 -5.16 5.66 5.29
CA LEU A 201 -4.80 6.93 5.94
C LEU A 201 -4.21 6.72 7.34
N ASN A 202 -4.78 5.80 8.13
CA ASN A 202 -4.27 5.46 9.46
C ASN A 202 -2.86 4.89 9.41
N THR A 203 -2.61 3.94 8.51
CA THR A 203 -1.29 3.30 8.36
C THR A 203 -0.25 4.33 7.94
N LEU A 204 -0.53 5.11 6.89
CA LEU A 204 0.39 6.14 6.40
C LEU A 204 0.73 7.18 7.47
N LYS A 205 -0.25 7.56 8.31
CA LYS A 205 -0.02 8.51 9.40
C LYS A 205 0.93 7.96 10.45
N HIS A 206 0.82 6.68 10.80
CA HIS A 206 1.67 6.04 11.80
C HIS A 206 3.04 5.62 11.26
N THR A 207 3.24 5.58 9.94
CA THR A 207 4.55 5.30 9.31
C THR A 207 5.31 6.55 8.83
N GLU A 208 4.72 7.74 8.96
CA GLU A 208 5.23 9.00 8.41
C GLU A 208 6.68 9.32 8.82
N GLN A 209 7.11 8.87 10.02
CA GLN A 209 8.44 9.14 10.56
C GLN A 209 9.42 7.96 10.43
N THR A 210 8.93 6.77 10.08
CA THR A 210 9.73 5.53 10.13
C THR A 210 10.08 4.99 8.75
N ALA A 211 9.22 5.23 7.75
CA ALA A 211 9.45 4.84 6.36
C ALA A 211 9.76 6.03 5.45
N THR A 212 10.51 5.77 4.38
CA THR A 212 10.74 6.74 3.30
C THR A 212 9.64 6.69 2.25
N SER A 213 9.13 5.50 1.92
CA SER A 213 7.94 5.36 1.08
C SER A 213 7.17 4.09 1.39
N LEU A 214 5.88 4.11 1.07
CA LEU A 214 4.95 2.98 1.14
C LEU A 214 4.24 2.88 -0.21
N SER A 215 4.53 1.83 -0.97
CA SER A 215 3.98 1.56 -2.30
C SER A 215 2.75 0.66 -2.19
N TYR A 216 1.57 1.26 -2.26
CA TYR A 216 0.31 0.52 -2.14
C TYR A 216 0.15 -0.48 -3.28
N TRP A 217 0.01 -1.76 -2.94
CA TRP A 217 -0.22 -2.83 -3.89
C TRP A 217 -1.74 -2.99 -4.07
N THR A 218 -2.36 -2.53 -5.16
CA THR A 218 -1.83 -1.95 -6.42
C THR A 218 -2.67 -0.77 -6.90
N PHE A 219 -2.30 -0.13 -8.01
CA PHE A 219 -3.11 0.93 -8.60
C PHE A 219 -4.35 0.42 -9.36
N THR A 220 -4.40 -0.82 -9.84
CA THR A 220 -5.50 -1.33 -10.67
C THR A 220 -5.74 -2.82 -10.49
N ASP A 221 -7.00 -3.24 -10.64
CA ASP A 221 -7.43 -4.63 -10.68
C ASP A 221 -7.08 -5.34 -11.99
N ILE A 222 -6.50 -4.65 -12.98
CA ILE A 222 -5.90 -5.31 -14.14
C ILE A 222 -4.65 -6.05 -13.64
N PHE A 223 -4.87 -7.25 -13.13
CA PHE A 223 -3.91 -8.01 -12.35
C PHE A 223 -4.18 -9.52 -12.48
N GLU A 224 -3.12 -10.32 -12.67
CA GLU A 224 -3.25 -11.71 -13.12
C GLU A 224 -2.42 -12.73 -12.34
N GLU A 225 -1.97 -12.46 -11.10
CA GLU A 225 -1.28 -13.50 -10.31
C GLU A 225 -2.16 -14.74 -10.12
N ALA A 226 -3.40 -14.54 -9.65
CA ALA A 226 -4.44 -15.55 -9.54
C ALA A 226 -5.28 -15.69 -10.83
N GLY A 227 -4.68 -15.38 -11.98
CA GLY A 227 -5.33 -15.33 -13.29
C GLY A 227 -6.27 -14.13 -13.46
N PRO A 228 -6.91 -14.03 -14.65
CA PRO A 228 -7.77 -12.90 -14.99
C PRO A 228 -8.88 -12.67 -13.94
N PRO A 229 -9.24 -11.42 -13.63
CA PRO A 229 -10.19 -11.19 -12.56
C PRO A 229 -11.60 -11.69 -12.89
N PRO A 230 -12.29 -12.36 -11.95
CA PRO A 230 -13.52 -13.10 -12.26
C PRO A 230 -14.78 -12.23 -12.28
N THR A 231 -14.81 -11.11 -11.54
CA THR A 231 -15.98 -10.23 -11.37
C THR A 231 -15.55 -8.75 -11.24
N PRO A 232 -16.47 -7.78 -11.42
CA PRO A 232 -16.14 -6.34 -11.33
C PRO A 232 -15.53 -5.90 -9.99
N PHE A 233 -16.02 -6.48 -8.90
CA PHE A 233 -15.42 -6.40 -7.56
C PHE A 233 -15.25 -7.83 -7.08
N HIS A 234 -14.01 -8.21 -6.83
CA HIS A 234 -13.58 -9.57 -6.53
C HIS A 234 -12.56 -9.60 -5.39
N GLY A 235 -12.39 -8.48 -4.67
CA GLY A 235 -11.30 -8.33 -3.72
C GLY A 235 -9.94 -8.19 -4.40
N GLY A 236 -9.86 -7.52 -5.54
CA GLY A 236 -8.60 -7.23 -6.21
C GLY A 236 -7.83 -6.13 -5.50
N PHE A 237 -6.51 -6.14 -5.62
CA PHE A 237 -5.61 -5.18 -4.98
C PHE A 237 -5.84 -3.71 -5.37
N GLY A 238 -6.47 -3.46 -6.53
CA GLY A 238 -6.43 -2.17 -7.20
C GLY A 238 -7.15 -1.03 -6.46
N LEU A 239 -6.60 0.18 -6.57
CA LEU A 239 -7.33 1.42 -6.30
C LEU A 239 -8.50 1.62 -7.29
N LEU A 240 -8.34 1.13 -8.52
CA LEU A 240 -9.38 1.11 -9.55
C LEU A 240 -9.75 -0.33 -9.88
N ASN A 241 -11.03 -0.56 -10.18
CA ASN A 241 -11.48 -1.84 -10.68
C ASN A 241 -11.27 -1.99 -12.21
N LEU A 242 -11.64 -3.15 -12.77
CA LEU A 242 -11.50 -3.45 -14.21
C LEU A 242 -12.13 -2.43 -15.16
N GLN A 243 -13.23 -1.78 -14.78
CA GLN A 243 -13.95 -0.80 -15.59
C GLN A 243 -13.49 0.65 -15.32
N GLY A 244 -12.41 0.83 -14.56
CA GLY A 244 -11.95 2.15 -14.14
C GLY A 244 -12.83 2.81 -13.08
N ILE A 245 -13.69 2.04 -12.40
CA ILE A 245 -14.47 2.53 -11.27
C ILE A 245 -13.52 2.69 -10.08
N LYS A 246 -13.54 3.87 -9.47
CA LYS A 246 -12.66 4.22 -8.35
C LYS A 246 -13.17 3.53 -7.09
N LYS A 247 -12.33 2.73 -6.44
CA LYS A 247 -12.64 2.16 -5.12
C LYS A 247 -12.43 3.23 -4.04
N PRO A 248 -12.99 3.07 -2.83
CA PRO A 248 -12.82 4.05 -1.76
C PRO A 248 -11.35 4.42 -1.46
N THR A 249 -10.43 3.45 -1.53
CA THR A 249 -9.00 3.68 -1.31
C THR A 249 -8.37 4.64 -2.32
N TYR A 250 -8.88 4.70 -3.56
CA TYR A 250 -8.46 5.71 -4.54
C TYR A 250 -8.62 7.13 -3.99
N PHE A 251 -9.73 7.39 -3.30
CA PHE A 251 -10.01 8.72 -2.76
C PHE A 251 -9.15 9.06 -1.56
N ALA A 252 -8.71 8.08 -0.77
CA ALA A 252 -7.68 8.30 0.26
C ALA A 252 -6.39 8.85 -0.39
N CYS A 253 -5.92 8.23 -1.46
CA CYS A 253 -4.77 8.71 -2.23
C CYS A 253 -5.04 10.09 -2.88
N LYS A 254 -6.23 10.31 -3.46
CA LYS A 254 -6.64 11.60 -4.03
C LYS A 254 -6.60 12.72 -3.00
N TYR A 255 -7.14 12.49 -1.81
CA TYR A 255 -7.20 13.49 -0.75
C TYR A 255 -5.81 13.78 -0.16
N LEU A 256 -4.95 12.77 -0.04
CA LEU A 256 -3.53 12.96 0.31
C LEU A 256 -2.81 13.83 -0.72
N HIS A 257 -3.00 13.55 -2.01
CA HIS A 257 -2.41 14.33 -3.09
C HIS A 257 -2.88 15.80 -3.11
N ALA A 258 -4.09 16.07 -2.62
CA ALA A 258 -4.66 17.42 -2.56
C ALA A 258 -4.09 18.27 -1.41
N LEU A 259 -3.29 17.71 -0.51
CA LEU A 259 -2.64 18.45 0.57
C LEU A 259 -1.59 19.43 0.01
N GLY A 260 -1.39 20.54 0.72
CA GLY A 260 -0.40 21.57 0.40
C GLY A 260 1.01 21.22 0.89
N PRO A 261 2.03 21.95 0.42
CA PRO A 261 3.43 21.67 0.71
C PRO A 261 3.86 22.01 2.14
N THR A 262 3.09 22.82 2.87
CA THR A 262 3.43 23.25 4.23
C THR A 262 2.47 22.64 5.23
N GLN A 263 2.95 21.73 6.07
CA GLN A 263 2.17 21.14 7.15
C GLN A 263 1.94 22.16 8.28
N LEU A 264 0.68 22.24 8.72
CA LEU A 264 0.27 23.03 9.86
C LEU A 264 0.37 22.19 11.14
N GLN A 265 0.74 22.83 12.24
CA GLN A 265 0.72 22.18 13.55
C GLN A 265 -0.70 21.76 13.90
N ASN A 266 -0.88 20.47 14.16
CA ASN A 266 -2.10 19.90 14.69
C ASN A 266 -1.75 18.73 15.59
N ALA A 267 -2.47 18.56 16.70
CA ALA A 267 -2.25 17.48 17.67
C ALA A 267 -3.17 16.27 17.43
N ASP A 268 -3.93 16.29 16.34
CA ASP A 268 -4.93 15.27 16.09
C ASP A 268 -4.31 14.07 15.36
N PRO A 269 -4.39 12.85 15.93
CA PRO A 269 -3.68 11.70 15.40
C PRO A 269 -4.29 11.14 14.10
N ALA A 270 -5.48 11.59 13.70
CA ALA A 270 -6.11 11.15 12.44
C ALA A 270 -6.51 12.35 11.58
N SER A 271 -5.55 13.28 11.43
CA SER A 271 -5.65 14.36 10.46
C SER A 271 -4.30 14.81 9.90
N TRP A 272 -4.35 15.38 8.70
CA TRP A 272 -3.34 16.28 8.16
C TRP A 272 -4.00 17.62 7.84
N ALA A 273 -3.34 18.70 8.26
CA ALA A 273 -3.70 20.06 7.91
C ALA A 273 -2.50 20.72 7.23
N THR A 274 -2.74 21.36 6.09
CA THR A 274 -1.68 21.95 5.27
C THR A 274 -2.13 23.30 4.71
N THR A 275 -1.16 24.11 4.33
CA THR A 275 -1.36 25.37 3.62
C THR A 275 -0.42 25.50 2.43
N ASN A 276 -0.64 26.51 1.60
CA ASN A 276 0.25 26.89 0.51
C ASN A 276 0.51 28.40 0.48
N ALA A 277 1.37 28.85 -0.43
CA ALA A 277 1.76 30.26 -0.56
C ALA A 277 0.58 31.20 -0.89
N ALA A 278 -0.51 30.69 -1.45
CA ALA A 278 -1.73 31.45 -1.72
C ALA A 278 -2.69 31.54 -0.52
N GLY A 279 -2.33 30.95 0.63
CA GLY A 279 -3.16 30.93 1.84
C GLY A 279 -4.32 29.93 1.79
N ASN A 280 -4.34 29.03 0.80
CA ASN A 280 -5.34 27.96 0.74
C ASN A 280 -5.05 26.92 1.80
N VAL A 281 -6.04 26.63 2.65
CA VAL A 281 -5.95 25.57 3.64
C VAL A 281 -6.59 24.29 3.12
N ARG A 282 -5.96 23.15 3.42
CA ARG A 282 -6.48 21.80 3.16
C ARG A 282 -6.40 21.01 4.45
N VAL A 283 -7.54 20.45 4.87
CA VAL A 283 -7.61 19.57 6.04
C VAL A 283 -8.19 18.23 5.59
N LEU A 284 -7.39 17.18 5.73
CA LEU A 284 -7.80 15.80 5.57
C LEU A 284 -7.94 15.20 6.98
N LEU A 285 -9.13 14.71 7.30
CA LEU A 285 -9.43 14.05 8.56
C LEU A 285 -10.18 12.75 8.28
N TRP A 286 -9.91 11.72 9.08
CA TRP A 286 -10.56 10.42 8.92
C TRP A 286 -11.00 9.84 10.26
N ASN A 287 -11.95 8.93 10.19
CA ASN A 287 -12.30 8.05 11.30
C ASN A 287 -12.02 6.62 10.87
N PHE A 288 -10.94 6.05 11.40
CA PHE A 288 -10.71 4.64 11.25
C PHE A 288 -11.24 3.90 12.49
N THR A 289 -12.27 3.09 12.27
CA THR A 289 -12.85 2.21 13.28
C THR A 289 -12.59 0.77 12.84
N PRO A 290 -11.72 0.03 13.53
CA PRO A 290 -11.42 -1.36 13.20
C PRO A 290 -12.71 -2.18 13.07
N PRO A 291 -12.93 -2.90 11.96
CA PRO A 291 -14.13 -3.69 11.78
C PRO A 291 -14.19 -4.83 12.82
N ALA A 292 -15.39 -5.13 13.33
CA ALA A 292 -15.58 -6.10 14.41
C ALA A 292 -15.87 -7.50 13.85
N LEU A 293 -14.87 -8.13 13.22
CA LEU A 293 -15.02 -9.41 12.52
C LEU A 293 -15.43 -10.56 13.45
N GLY A 294 -15.09 -10.49 14.74
CA GLY A 294 -15.27 -11.60 15.67
C GLY A 294 -14.52 -12.83 15.19
N THR A 295 -15.25 -13.90 14.87
CA THR A 295 -14.69 -15.15 14.31
C THR A 295 -14.86 -15.26 12.79
N GLU A 296 -15.51 -14.29 12.13
CA GLU A 296 -15.67 -14.30 10.67
C GLU A 296 -14.33 -14.02 9.96
N THR A 297 -14.21 -14.56 8.75
CA THR A 297 -13.14 -14.25 7.79
C THR A 297 -13.54 -13.05 6.93
N ASP A 298 -12.59 -12.45 6.25
CA ASP A 298 -12.83 -11.29 5.38
C ASP A 298 -13.81 -11.64 4.25
N GLN A 299 -13.69 -12.86 3.71
CA GLN A 299 -14.54 -13.40 2.64
C GLN A 299 -16.01 -13.59 3.08
N VAL A 300 -16.28 -13.71 4.38
CA VAL A 300 -17.65 -13.79 4.92
C VAL A 300 -18.13 -12.41 5.36
N TYR A 301 -17.29 -11.67 6.08
CA TYR A 301 -17.65 -10.40 6.68
C TYR A 301 -17.87 -9.34 5.59
N PHE A 302 -16.87 -9.06 4.75
CA PHE A 302 -16.91 -7.93 3.82
C PHE A 302 -17.77 -8.14 2.58
N GLN A 303 -18.31 -9.34 2.35
CA GLN A 303 -19.27 -9.59 1.27
C GLN A 303 -20.72 -9.18 1.61
N LYS A 304 -20.91 -8.46 2.72
CA LYS A 304 -22.19 -7.94 3.22
C LYS A 304 -22.07 -6.43 3.41
N GLU A 305 -23.20 -5.71 3.34
CA GLU A 305 -23.19 -4.29 3.69
C GLU A 305 -22.94 -4.10 5.19
N HIS A 306 -22.09 -3.13 5.51
CA HIS A 306 -21.80 -2.69 6.88
C HIS A 306 -22.11 -1.20 7.01
N PRO A 307 -23.34 -0.83 7.39
CA PRO A 307 -23.67 0.58 7.59
C PRO A 307 -22.76 1.23 8.63
N ALA A 308 -22.21 2.40 8.28
CA ALA A 308 -21.37 3.15 9.21
C ALA A 308 -22.19 3.64 10.42
N ALA A 309 -21.66 3.39 11.62
CA ALA A 309 -22.24 3.93 12.85
C ALA A 309 -22.19 5.47 12.86
N PRO A 310 -23.14 6.15 13.55
CA PRO A 310 -23.10 7.60 13.72
C PRO A 310 -21.77 8.09 14.30
N ALA A 311 -21.28 9.21 13.76
CA ALA A 311 -20.02 9.84 14.16
C ALA A 311 -20.22 11.06 15.05
N GLU A 312 -19.34 11.24 16.04
CA GLU A 312 -19.30 12.48 16.83
C GLU A 312 -19.00 13.70 15.94
N LYS A 313 -19.20 14.92 16.45
CA LYS A 313 -18.87 16.15 15.70
C LYS A 313 -17.44 16.59 16.03
N VAL A 314 -16.58 16.77 15.03
CA VAL A 314 -15.31 17.52 15.13
C VAL A 314 -15.59 19.00 14.99
N GLN A 315 -14.91 19.75 15.85
CA GLN A 315 -14.79 21.18 15.69
C GLN A 315 -13.45 21.50 15.02
N LEU A 316 -13.50 22.02 13.79
CA LEU A 316 -12.32 22.54 13.12
C LEU A 316 -12.17 24.03 13.45
N THR A 317 -11.04 24.40 14.08
CA THR A 317 -10.71 25.79 14.36
C THR A 317 -9.42 26.15 13.64
N LEU A 318 -9.52 27.08 12.68
CA LEU A 318 -8.38 27.64 11.96
C LEU A 318 -8.05 29.00 12.57
N ASN A 319 -6.86 29.11 13.17
CA ASN A 319 -6.36 30.34 13.77
C ASN A 319 -5.57 31.15 12.74
N ASN A 320 -5.50 32.47 12.94
CA ASN A 320 -4.66 33.38 12.15
C ASN A 320 -4.94 33.38 10.64
N LEU A 321 -6.17 33.09 10.22
CA LEU A 321 -6.57 33.32 8.85
C LEU A 321 -6.73 34.82 8.58
N PRO A 322 -6.15 35.33 7.47
CA PRO A 322 -6.37 36.70 7.05
C PRO A 322 -7.87 37.02 6.97
N PRO A 323 -8.30 38.25 7.32
CA PRO A 323 -9.66 38.67 7.07
C PRO A 323 -9.99 38.59 5.58
N GLY A 324 -11.14 38.00 5.22
CA GLY A 324 -11.48 37.80 3.82
C GLY A 324 -12.68 36.88 3.60
N ARG A 325 -13.05 36.72 2.33
CA ARG A 325 -14.14 35.82 1.92
C ARG A 325 -13.55 34.50 1.47
N TYR A 326 -13.99 33.41 2.08
CA TYR A 326 -13.49 32.06 1.84
C TYR A 326 -14.60 31.19 1.25
N ARG A 327 -14.23 30.36 0.26
CA ARG A 327 -15.04 29.24 -0.19
C ARG A 327 -14.61 27.98 0.57
N LEU A 328 -15.56 27.28 1.14
CA LEU A 328 -15.36 26.03 1.85
C LEU A 328 -16.06 24.93 1.08
N ASP A 329 -15.29 23.98 0.55
CA ASP A 329 -15.78 22.78 -0.11
C ASP A 329 -15.45 21.56 0.76
N PHE A 330 -16.45 20.69 0.97
CA PHE A 330 -16.32 19.48 1.76
C PHE A 330 -16.47 18.24 0.87
N TYR A 331 -15.41 17.44 0.80
CA TYR A 331 -15.38 16.16 0.09
C TYR A 331 -15.43 15.02 1.10
N ARG A 332 -16.05 13.90 0.73
CA ARG A 332 -16.21 12.77 1.66
C ARG A 332 -16.18 11.45 0.92
N THR A 333 -15.40 10.52 1.48
CA THR A 333 -15.46 9.10 1.15
C THR A 333 -15.80 8.30 2.42
N GLY A 334 -16.62 7.28 2.29
CA GLY A 334 -17.11 6.44 3.38
C GLY A 334 -18.34 5.65 2.95
N TYR A 335 -19.04 5.02 3.88
CA TYR A 335 -20.24 4.24 3.54
C TYR A 335 -21.24 5.06 2.70
N ARG A 336 -21.55 4.58 1.49
CA ARG A 336 -22.42 5.23 0.48
C ARG A 336 -21.97 6.61 0.01
N GLN A 337 -20.69 6.97 0.17
CA GLN A 337 -20.10 8.20 -0.34
C GLN A 337 -18.79 7.84 -1.05
N ASN A 338 -18.74 7.97 -2.38
CA ASN A 338 -17.66 7.41 -3.20
C ASN A 338 -17.44 5.91 -2.92
N ASP A 339 -18.52 5.17 -2.76
CA ASP A 339 -18.56 3.77 -2.33
C ASP A 339 -19.35 2.94 -3.34
N ALA A 340 -18.69 2.63 -4.45
CA ALA A 340 -19.26 1.79 -5.50
C ALA A 340 -19.44 0.33 -5.04
N TYR A 341 -18.69 -0.12 -4.04
CA TYR A 341 -18.78 -1.51 -3.59
C TYR A 341 -20.09 -1.78 -2.84
N SER A 342 -20.53 -0.89 -1.95
CA SER A 342 -21.86 -1.03 -1.32
C SER A 342 -23.00 -1.03 -2.36
N ALA A 343 -22.90 -0.20 -3.40
CA ALA A 343 -23.87 -0.20 -4.50
C ALA A 343 -23.83 -1.51 -5.30
N TYR A 344 -22.65 -2.08 -5.53
CA TYR A 344 -22.48 -3.40 -6.15
C TYR A 344 -23.07 -4.54 -5.30
N LEU A 345 -22.90 -4.49 -3.98
CA LEU A 345 -23.52 -5.44 -3.05
C LEU A 345 -25.05 -5.38 -3.13
N GLN A 346 -25.64 -4.17 -3.11
CA GLN A 346 -27.09 -3.94 -3.24
C GLN A 346 -27.65 -4.43 -4.58
N ALA A 347 -26.87 -4.32 -5.66
CA ALA A 347 -27.24 -4.83 -6.97
C ALA A 347 -27.18 -6.36 -7.10
N GLY A 348 -26.90 -7.09 -6.01
CA GLY A 348 -26.83 -8.54 -6.01
C GLY A 348 -25.53 -9.11 -6.57
N ARG A 349 -24.45 -8.31 -6.58
CA ARG A 349 -23.10 -8.72 -7.01
C ARG A 349 -23.07 -9.37 -8.40
N PRO A 350 -23.56 -8.68 -9.44
CA PRO A 350 -23.63 -9.25 -10.78
C PRO A 350 -22.24 -9.63 -11.30
N ALA A 351 -22.10 -10.83 -11.87
CA ALA A 351 -20.83 -11.31 -12.42
C ALA A 351 -20.31 -10.44 -13.58
N TYR A 352 -21.21 -9.72 -14.27
CA TYR A 352 -20.89 -8.77 -15.32
C TYR A 352 -21.77 -7.53 -15.16
N LEU A 353 -21.20 -6.34 -15.38
CA LEU A 353 -21.95 -5.09 -15.37
C LEU A 353 -22.42 -4.75 -16.79
N THR A 354 -23.67 -4.32 -16.92
CA THR A 354 -24.11 -3.63 -18.14
C THR A 354 -23.48 -2.24 -18.22
N PRO A 355 -23.41 -1.61 -19.42
CA PRO A 355 -22.93 -0.24 -19.55
C PRO A 355 -23.66 0.76 -18.63
N ALA A 356 -24.97 0.58 -18.42
CA ALA A 356 -25.75 1.43 -17.52
C ALA A 356 -25.37 1.23 -16.04
N GLN A 357 -25.09 0.00 -15.62
CA GLN A 357 -24.59 -0.28 -14.27
C GLN A 357 -23.18 0.30 -14.06
N VAL A 358 -22.29 0.20 -15.05
CA VAL A 358 -20.96 0.84 -15.00
C VAL A 358 -21.11 2.35 -14.83
N ALA A 359 -21.91 3.00 -15.67
CA ALA A 359 -22.16 4.44 -15.59
C ALA A 359 -22.71 4.84 -14.20
N SER A 360 -23.69 4.10 -13.67
CA SER A 360 -24.25 4.35 -12.35
C SER A 360 -23.21 4.26 -11.22
N LEU A 361 -22.30 3.29 -11.28
CA LEU A 361 -21.22 3.14 -10.29
C LEU A 361 -20.14 4.23 -10.45
N GLN A 362 -19.87 4.68 -11.67
CA GLN A 362 -18.99 5.81 -11.93
C GLN A 362 -19.59 7.14 -11.43
N ASP A 363 -20.88 7.35 -11.62
CA ASP A 363 -21.61 8.53 -11.12
C ASP A 363 -21.57 8.60 -9.58
N ALA A 364 -21.66 7.44 -8.91
CA ALA A 364 -21.51 7.30 -7.47
C ALA A 364 -20.07 7.56 -6.95
N THR A 365 -19.09 7.72 -7.85
CA THR A 365 -17.66 7.89 -7.54
C THR A 365 -17.04 9.10 -8.25
N THR A 366 -17.84 10.14 -8.48
CA THR A 366 -17.40 11.42 -9.08
C THR A 366 -16.64 12.31 -8.10
N ASP A 367 -16.80 12.11 -6.79
CA ASP A 367 -16.28 12.96 -5.72
C ASP A 367 -16.71 14.43 -5.83
N ALA A 368 -17.99 14.64 -6.14
CA ALA A 368 -18.63 15.94 -6.03
C ALA A 368 -18.61 16.43 -4.56
N PRO A 369 -18.48 17.74 -4.30
CA PRO A 369 -18.48 18.27 -2.95
C PRO A 369 -19.84 17.99 -2.29
N SER A 370 -19.81 17.35 -1.12
CA SER A 370 -20.98 17.08 -0.28
C SER A 370 -21.62 18.37 0.28
N ARG A 371 -20.83 19.44 0.37
CA ARG A 371 -21.25 20.77 0.79
C ARG A 371 -20.26 21.80 0.24
N SER A 372 -20.81 22.91 -0.28
CA SER A 372 -20.04 24.10 -0.64
C SER A 372 -20.70 25.32 0.01
N GLN A 373 -19.90 26.16 0.65
CA GLN A 373 -20.41 27.38 1.27
C GLN A 373 -19.40 28.52 1.18
N THR A 374 -19.88 29.74 1.41
CA THR A 374 -19.04 30.91 1.54
C THR A 374 -19.06 31.42 2.97
N ASP A 375 -17.90 31.73 3.51
CA ASP A 375 -17.73 32.30 4.85
C ASP A 375 -16.96 33.63 4.74
N THR A 376 -17.34 34.63 5.52
CA THR A 376 -16.63 35.91 5.63
C THR A 376 -15.82 35.88 6.92
N GLY A 377 -14.55 35.49 6.81
CA GLY A 377 -13.64 35.35 7.94
C GLY A 377 -13.13 36.70 8.42
N GLY A 378 -13.26 36.92 9.72
CA GLY A 378 -12.65 37.97 10.54
C GLY A 378 -12.59 37.47 11.98
N GLY A 379 -11.71 36.50 12.24
CA GLY A 379 -11.44 35.98 13.58
C GLY A 379 -12.59 35.26 14.30
N ARG A 380 -13.09 34.12 13.79
CA ARG A 380 -13.52 32.91 14.56
C ARG A 380 -14.31 31.91 13.70
N ARG A 381 -13.98 30.62 13.88
CA ARG A 381 -14.81 29.40 13.70
C ARG A 381 -15.44 29.18 12.31
N LEU A 382 -14.71 28.50 11.42
CA LEU A 382 -15.11 28.23 10.03
C LEU A 382 -16.01 26.99 9.82
N GLY A 383 -16.38 26.24 10.87
CA GLY A 383 -17.35 25.16 10.73
C GLY A 383 -17.28 24.06 11.79
N SER A 384 -18.22 23.12 11.70
CA SER A 384 -18.20 21.82 12.39
C SER A 384 -18.29 20.72 11.34
N VAL A 385 -17.48 19.67 11.49
CA VAL A 385 -17.39 18.51 10.58
C VAL A 385 -17.45 17.26 11.44
N SER A 386 -18.19 16.21 11.12
CA SER A 386 -18.28 15.04 12.01
C SER A 386 -17.12 14.02 11.87
N ARG A 387 -16.65 13.45 12.99
CA ARG A 387 -15.73 12.30 13.16
C ARG A 387 -15.99 11.61 14.49
N VAL A 388 -15.87 10.27 14.54
CA VAL A 388 -15.89 9.51 15.80
C VAL A 388 -14.53 9.61 16.49
N THR A 389 -14.50 9.96 17.77
CA THR A 389 -13.41 9.55 18.67
C THR A 389 -13.97 8.51 19.64
N ARG A 390 -13.24 7.42 19.87
CA ARG A 390 -13.52 6.54 21.01
C ARG A 390 -12.75 7.08 22.20
N LYS A 391 -13.43 7.39 23.31
CA LYS A 391 -12.78 7.42 24.63
C LYS A 391 -12.06 6.07 24.80
N ARG A 392 -10.73 6.08 24.94
CA ARG A 392 -10.01 4.95 25.54
C ARG A 392 -10.72 4.66 26.86
N ARG A 393 -11.37 3.50 26.99
CA ARG A 393 -11.74 3.01 28.33
C ARG A 393 -10.41 2.82 29.05
N GLY A 394 -10.21 3.58 30.12
CA GLY A 394 -9.05 3.40 31.00
C GLY A 394 -8.98 1.95 31.43
N ALA A 395 -7.79 1.37 31.36
CA ALA A 395 -7.47 0.16 32.10
C ALA A 395 -7.66 0.50 33.58
N GLY A 396 -8.67 -0.11 34.20
CA GLY A 396 -8.79 -0.25 35.64
C GLY A 396 -8.38 -1.67 36.02
#